data_AF-A0A4P6MW58-F1
#
_entry.id   AF-A0A4P6MW58-F1
#
_cell.length_a   1.000
_cell.length_b   1.000
_cell.length_c   1.000
_cell.angle_alpha   90.00
_cell.angle_beta   90.00
_cell.angle_gamma   90.00
#
_symmetry.space_group_name_H-M   'P 1'
#
loop_
_entity.id
_entity.type
_entity.pdbx_description
1 polymer ?
#
loop_
_entity_poly.entity_id
_entity_poly.type
_entity_poly.pdbx_seq_one_letter_code
_entity_poly.pdbx_strand_id
1 'polypeptide(L)'
;MPASPMLSVERYLSAMPSLTSVIIASVATAAVGVSGLVAIGVTAGDRATVVKIVDGDTIDVQYEGAEHRVRLLNIDTPEIGGAAKDTECLATEAKRYVQERIPVGSSVRLMWDRDHDDPYGRQLRGVFSNGLVNADIVRNGLAVPMHIDPNDRYKDDIDEAFAEASANNRGFFDPLQECTLAARTERVDSAAAAGNTRTAQHEAAGLLALLGDPDSFTARALSHSGRATAIQHLMDVVNKPARSAAKKTSKPAPSRTRTSTPDHSTTSKRSSTPPSPKPTLTTKPTAKPTSTPRATTATRTTRPPPPRTQSSPPPAPPTTHTPPPAPAPRTTSTPAPPPPASTRPNNAAPCRSYAPGGKTFTYIDCDTRQPL
;
A
#
# COMPACT_ATOMS: atom_id res chain seq x y z
N MET A 1 32.73 -100.19 30.86
CA MET A 1 31.84 -101.33 30.52
C MET A 1 30.64 -101.29 31.48
N PRO A 2 29.47 -101.84 31.12
CA PRO A 2 28.46 -101.20 30.24
C PRO A 2 27.22 -100.77 31.11
N ALA A 3 26.03 -100.40 30.64
CA ALA A 3 25.35 -100.71 29.38
C ALA A 3 24.27 -99.67 28.98
N SER A 4 23.93 -99.71 27.70
CA SER A 4 22.69 -99.21 27.08
C SER A 4 21.57 -100.30 27.23
N PRO A 5 20.37 -100.28 26.56
CA PRO A 5 19.83 -99.31 25.60
C PRO A 5 18.29 -99.05 25.66
N MET A 6 17.80 -98.27 24.68
CA MET A 6 16.49 -98.37 23.97
C MET A 6 15.15 -98.28 24.73
N LEU A 7 14.25 -97.43 24.21
CA LEU A 7 13.08 -97.94 23.48
C LEU A 7 12.62 -96.95 22.38
N SER A 8 12.02 -97.48 21.31
CA SER A 8 11.52 -96.75 20.13
C SER A 8 10.00 -96.90 20.03
N VAL A 9 9.33 -96.11 19.16
CA VAL A 9 8.38 -96.55 18.10
C VAL A 9 7.67 -95.33 17.44
N GLU A 10 7.77 -95.26 16.11
CA GLU A 10 6.83 -94.80 15.03
C GLU A 10 5.70 -93.75 15.31
N ARG A 11 5.23 -92.88 14.38
CA ARG A 11 5.53 -92.53 12.96
C ARG A 11 4.76 -91.23 12.55
N TYR A 12 5.08 -90.65 11.37
CA TYR A 12 4.22 -89.80 10.49
C TYR A 12 3.77 -88.40 11.02
N LEU A 13 4.00 -87.25 10.36
CA LEU A 13 3.52 -86.81 9.03
C LEU A 13 4.19 -85.48 8.57
N SER A 14 4.02 -85.11 7.29
CA SER A 14 4.73 -84.02 6.60
C SER A 14 4.11 -82.61 6.71
N ALA A 15 4.96 -81.57 6.69
CA ALA A 15 4.67 -80.23 6.16
C ALA A 15 5.96 -79.49 5.75
N MET A 16 5.87 -78.57 4.78
CA MET A 16 6.93 -77.78 4.10
C MET A 16 6.39 -76.33 3.87
N PRO A 17 7.09 -75.32 3.29
CA PRO A 17 8.52 -75.07 3.01
C PRO A 17 9.00 -73.60 3.35
N SER A 18 10.12 -73.14 2.74
CA SER A 18 10.58 -71.75 2.45
C SER A 18 11.68 -71.11 3.34
N LEU A 19 12.57 -70.19 2.90
CA LEU A 19 13.12 -69.82 1.56
C LEU A 19 14.48 -69.04 1.72
N THR A 20 15.56 -69.51 1.05
CA THR A 20 16.61 -68.83 0.20
C THR A 20 16.91 -67.30 0.26
N SER A 21 18.03 -66.71 -0.23
CA SER A 21 19.42 -67.07 -0.63
C SER A 21 20.17 -65.80 -1.16
N VAL A 22 21.41 -65.45 -0.75
CA VAL A 22 22.75 -65.60 -1.44
C VAL A 22 23.18 -64.51 -2.48
N ILE A 23 24.50 -64.18 -2.50
CA ILE A 23 25.38 -63.48 -3.51
C ILE A 23 25.78 -61.98 -3.31
N ILE A 24 27.10 -61.73 -3.50
CA ILE A 24 27.88 -60.48 -3.50
C ILE A 24 28.16 -60.01 -4.95
N ALA A 25 28.04 -58.72 -5.28
CA ALA A 25 28.77 -58.12 -6.43
C ALA A 25 28.83 -56.57 -6.46
N SER A 26 30.02 -56.06 -6.84
CA SER A 26 30.32 -54.82 -7.59
C SER A 26 29.94 -53.41 -7.07
N VAL A 27 31.00 -52.60 -6.94
CA VAL A 27 31.01 -51.13 -6.84
C VAL A 27 30.54 -50.48 -8.15
N ALA A 28 29.56 -49.57 -8.10
CA ALA A 28 29.38 -48.42 -9.02
C ALA A 28 28.16 -47.54 -8.67
N THR A 29 28.01 -47.07 -7.42
CA THR A 29 27.02 -46.03 -7.11
C THR A 29 27.51 -44.68 -7.64
N ALA A 30 27.13 -44.37 -8.89
CA ALA A 30 27.23 -43.01 -9.40
C ALA A 30 26.46 -42.06 -8.46
N ALA A 31 27.16 -41.07 -7.91
CA ALA A 31 26.54 -40.00 -7.17
C ALA A 31 25.75 -39.12 -8.15
N VAL A 32 24.52 -39.55 -8.47
CA VAL A 32 23.53 -38.69 -9.11
C VAL A 32 23.17 -37.62 -8.08
N GLY A 33 23.91 -36.51 -8.14
CA GLY A 33 23.53 -35.29 -7.48
C GLY A 33 22.20 -34.84 -8.05
N VAL A 34 21.11 -35.28 -7.42
CA VAL A 34 19.78 -34.69 -7.62
C VAL A 34 19.85 -33.30 -7.01
N SER A 35 20.39 -32.37 -7.80
CA SER A 35 20.17 -30.94 -7.63
C SER A 35 18.69 -30.70 -7.81
N GLY A 36 17.94 -30.95 -6.73
CA GLY A 36 16.54 -30.61 -6.60
C GLY A 36 16.43 -29.11 -6.70
N LEU A 37 16.32 -28.62 -7.94
CA LEU A 37 15.98 -27.24 -8.22
C LEU A 37 14.58 -27.07 -7.63
N VAL A 38 14.50 -26.48 -6.43
CA VAL A 38 13.24 -26.02 -5.87
C VAL A 38 12.78 -24.91 -6.80
N ALA A 39 12.02 -25.29 -7.82
CA ALA A 39 11.26 -24.37 -8.62
C ALA A 39 10.23 -23.76 -7.67
N ILE A 40 10.61 -22.65 -7.03
CA ILE A 40 9.69 -21.77 -6.32
C ILE A 40 8.61 -21.47 -7.35
N GLY A 41 7.42 -22.04 -7.12
CA GLY A 41 6.31 -21.94 -8.04
C GLY A 41 5.85 -20.49 -8.10
N VAL A 42 6.42 -19.72 -9.03
CA VAL A 42 5.94 -18.38 -9.35
C VAL A 42 4.56 -18.59 -9.94
N THR A 43 3.55 -18.52 -9.08
CA THR A 43 2.14 -18.63 -9.48
C THR A 43 1.90 -17.61 -10.57
N ALA A 44 1.54 -18.10 -11.77
CA ALA A 44 1.36 -17.28 -12.94
C ALA A 44 0.11 -16.42 -12.77
N GLY A 45 0.29 -15.23 -12.20
CA GLY A 45 -0.71 -14.18 -12.20
C GLY A 45 -0.75 -13.43 -13.53
N ASP A 46 -1.91 -12.93 -13.90
CA ASP A 46 -2.16 -12.25 -15.16
C ASP A 46 -1.29 -11.00 -15.28
N ARG A 47 -0.66 -10.82 -16.44
CA ARG A 47 0.14 -9.61 -16.71
C ARG A 47 -0.78 -8.52 -17.25
N ALA A 48 -0.83 -7.40 -16.53
CA ALA A 48 -1.65 -6.26 -16.89
C ALA A 48 -0.82 -4.97 -16.93
N THR A 49 -1.35 -3.97 -17.62
CA THR A 49 -0.81 -2.60 -17.63
C THR A 49 -1.75 -1.68 -16.87
N VAL A 50 -1.25 -0.92 -15.89
CA VAL A 50 -2.05 0.08 -15.17
C VAL A 50 -2.46 1.19 -16.13
N VAL A 51 -3.76 1.45 -16.28
CA VAL A 51 -4.27 2.55 -17.13
C VAL A 51 -4.80 3.73 -16.30
N LYS A 52 -5.25 3.49 -15.06
CA LYS A 52 -5.74 4.57 -14.18
C LYS A 52 -5.64 4.19 -12.69
N ILE A 53 -5.35 5.18 -11.85
CA ILE A 53 -5.45 5.07 -10.39
C ILE A 53 -6.74 5.78 -9.95
N VAL A 54 -7.70 5.01 -9.44
CA VAL A 54 -9.02 5.52 -9.04
C VAL A 54 -8.93 6.17 -7.66
N ASP A 55 -8.36 5.45 -6.69
CA ASP A 55 -8.14 5.86 -5.30
C ASP A 55 -6.91 5.11 -4.73
N GLY A 56 -6.86 4.86 -3.41
CA GLY A 56 -5.74 4.18 -2.77
C GLY A 56 -5.77 2.64 -2.86
N ASP A 57 -6.92 2.04 -3.15
CA ASP A 57 -7.08 0.58 -3.23
C ASP A 57 -7.81 0.10 -4.49
N THR A 58 -8.18 1.02 -5.39
CA THR A 58 -8.84 0.73 -6.66
C THR A 58 -8.06 1.30 -7.83
N ILE A 59 -7.78 0.43 -8.81
CA ILE A 59 -7.09 0.76 -10.07
C ILE A 59 -7.88 0.25 -11.27
N ASP A 60 -7.76 0.90 -12.43
CA ASP A 60 -8.17 0.32 -13.71
C ASP A 60 -6.92 -0.18 -14.46
N VAL A 61 -7.00 -1.39 -15.01
CA VAL A 61 -5.91 -2.09 -15.70
C VAL A 61 -6.35 -2.61 -17.06
N GLN A 62 -5.43 -2.65 -18.01
CA GLN A 62 -5.61 -3.27 -19.32
C GLN A 62 -4.92 -4.64 -19.34
N TYR A 63 -5.69 -5.71 -19.58
CA TYR A 63 -5.18 -7.04 -19.92
C TYR A 63 -6.22 -7.79 -20.78
N GLU A 64 -5.82 -8.88 -21.45
CA GLU A 64 -6.71 -9.68 -22.35
C GLU A 64 -7.50 -8.88 -23.42
N GLY A 65 -7.08 -7.65 -23.74
CA GLY A 65 -7.76 -6.77 -24.69
C GLY A 65 -8.91 -5.94 -24.11
N ALA A 66 -9.21 -6.04 -22.81
CA ALA A 66 -10.23 -5.25 -22.11
C ALA A 66 -9.66 -4.44 -20.92
N GLU A 67 -10.40 -3.40 -20.52
CA GLU A 67 -10.13 -2.64 -19.30
C GLU A 67 -10.92 -3.27 -18.14
N HIS A 68 -10.26 -3.48 -17.00
CA HIS A 68 -10.83 -4.09 -15.81
C HIS A 68 -10.61 -3.20 -14.59
N ARG A 69 -11.68 -2.99 -13.81
CA ARG A 69 -11.64 -2.35 -12.50
C ARG A 69 -11.17 -3.37 -11.47
N VAL A 70 -10.04 -3.12 -10.81
CA VAL A 70 -9.46 -3.99 -9.78
C VAL A 70 -9.54 -3.31 -8.42
N ARG A 71 -10.10 -4.00 -7.43
CA ARG A 71 -10.03 -3.68 -6.01
C ARG A 71 -8.93 -4.52 -5.37
N LEU A 72 -7.99 -3.87 -4.68
CA LEU A 72 -6.89 -4.52 -4.00
C LEU A 72 -7.43 -5.34 -2.83
N LEU A 73 -7.06 -6.62 -2.80
CA LEU A 73 -7.41 -7.57 -1.73
C LEU A 73 -6.80 -7.19 -0.38
N ASN A 74 -7.53 -7.58 0.68
CA ASN A 74 -7.15 -7.55 2.09
C ASN A 74 -6.81 -6.17 2.69
N ILE A 75 -7.02 -5.07 1.98
CA ILE A 75 -6.73 -3.71 2.45
C ILE A 75 -7.92 -2.78 2.28
N ASP A 76 -7.92 -1.67 3.01
CA ASP A 76 -8.92 -0.61 2.86
C ASP A 76 -8.26 0.75 3.12
N THR A 77 -8.47 1.71 2.21
CA THR A 77 -7.81 3.03 2.27
C THR A 77 -8.70 4.11 2.88
N PRO A 78 -8.14 5.27 3.27
CA PRO A 78 -8.96 6.42 3.63
C PRO A 78 -9.65 6.96 2.38
N GLU A 79 -10.95 7.19 2.47
CA GLU A 79 -11.80 7.57 1.34
C GLU A 79 -11.59 9.04 0.93
N ILE A 80 -11.56 9.27 -0.39
CA ILE A 80 -11.57 10.63 -0.94
C ILE A 80 -13.01 11.12 -0.94
N GLY A 81 -13.28 12.16 -0.13
CA GLY A 81 -14.62 12.62 0.22
C GLY A 81 -15.48 12.97 -0.99
N GLY A 82 -16.80 12.86 -0.81
CA GLY A 82 -17.85 13.18 -1.79
C GLY A 82 -18.23 14.67 -1.81
N ALA A 83 -19.47 14.97 -2.12
CA ALA A 83 -20.12 16.23 -1.71
C ALA A 83 -20.75 16.07 -0.29
N ALA A 84 -21.24 14.87 0.01
CA ALA A 84 -21.90 14.54 1.27
C ALA A 84 -20.96 14.07 2.41
N LYS A 85 -19.69 13.77 2.12
CA LYS A 85 -18.69 13.30 3.10
C LYS A 85 -17.38 14.05 2.91
N ASP A 86 -16.73 14.45 4.01
CA ASP A 86 -15.39 15.04 4.00
C ASP A 86 -14.34 14.03 3.53
N THR A 87 -13.18 14.52 3.08
CA THR A 87 -12.03 13.66 2.74
C THR A 87 -11.36 13.14 4.00
N GLU A 88 -11.13 11.83 4.06
CA GLU A 88 -10.50 11.20 5.21
C GLU A 88 -9.00 11.52 5.30
N CYS A 89 -8.46 11.46 6.53
CA CYS A 89 -7.05 11.72 6.78
C CYS A 89 -6.18 10.74 5.97
N LEU A 90 -5.23 11.27 5.21
CA LEU A 90 -4.31 10.54 4.32
C LEU A 90 -4.91 9.93 3.04
N ALA A 91 -6.17 10.23 2.67
CA ALA A 91 -6.79 9.70 1.46
C ALA A 91 -6.06 10.10 0.16
N THR A 92 -5.64 11.37 0.07
CA THR A 92 -4.88 11.89 -1.09
C THR A 92 -3.47 11.30 -1.12
N GLU A 93 -2.87 11.08 0.05
CA GLU A 93 -1.56 10.49 0.26
C GLU A 93 -1.55 9.01 -0.16
N ALA A 94 -2.57 8.24 0.21
CA ALA A 94 -2.76 6.85 -0.22
C ALA A 94 -2.84 6.74 -1.75
N LYS A 95 -3.72 7.53 -2.38
CA LYS A 95 -3.83 7.57 -3.85
C LYS A 95 -2.51 7.97 -4.53
N ARG A 96 -1.83 9.00 -4.01
CA ARG A 96 -0.53 9.45 -4.54
C ARG A 96 0.54 8.37 -4.38
N TYR A 97 0.58 7.67 -3.25
CA TYR A 97 1.51 6.56 -3.05
C TYR A 97 1.33 5.48 -4.12
N VAL A 98 0.09 5.11 -4.45
CA VAL A 98 -0.18 4.16 -5.55
C VAL A 98 0.28 4.73 -6.90
N GLN A 99 0.03 6.02 -7.19
CA GLN A 99 0.51 6.69 -8.41
C GLN A 99 2.04 6.69 -8.53
N GLU A 100 2.77 6.79 -7.43
CA GLU A 100 4.24 6.74 -7.39
C GLU A 100 4.77 5.30 -7.43
N ARG A 101 4.07 4.36 -6.78
CA ARG A 101 4.46 2.95 -6.60
C ARG A 101 4.19 2.07 -7.82
N ILE A 102 3.10 2.35 -8.54
CA ILE A 102 2.71 1.73 -9.83
C ILE A 102 2.11 2.78 -10.79
N PRO A 103 2.92 3.71 -11.33
CA PRO A 103 2.47 4.74 -12.27
C PRO A 103 1.67 4.18 -13.47
N VAL A 104 0.77 4.99 -14.04
CA VAL A 104 0.07 4.64 -15.29
C VAL A 104 1.09 4.28 -16.39
N GLY A 105 0.85 3.16 -17.07
CA GLY A 105 1.78 2.52 -18.00
C GLY A 105 2.67 1.44 -17.37
N SER A 106 2.67 1.28 -16.04
CA SER A 106 3.43 0.21 -15.36
C SER A 106 2.83 -1.17 -15.64
N SER A 107 3.69 -2.16 -15.84
CA SER A 107 3.28 -3.57 -15.86
C SER A 107 3.20 -4.12 -14.43
N VAL A 108 2.09 -4.77 -14.11
CA VAL A 108 1.83 -5.48 -12.85
C VAL A 108 1.46 -6.94 -13.13
N ARG A 109 1.60 -7.80 -12.12
CA ARG A 109 0.94 -9.11 -12.09
C ARG A 109 -0.26 -9.05 -11.16
N LEU A 110 -1.36 -9.65 -11.57
CA LEU A 110 -2.60 -9.73 -10.82
C LEU A 110 -2.80 -11.17 -10.34
N MET A 111 -3.12 -11.36 -9.07
CA MET A 111 -3.34 -12.68 -8.48
C MET A 111 -4.62 -12.67 -7.65
N TRP A 112 -5.62 -13.42 -8.10
CA TRP A 112 -6.86 -13.66 -7.36
C TRP A 112 -6.64 -14.67 -6.21
N ASP A 113 -7.69 -14.89 -5.41
CA ASP A 113 -7.65 -15.78 -4.25
C ASP A 113 -8.72 -16.89 -4.31
N ARG A 114 -9.90 -16.73 -3.70
CA ARG A 114 -11.01 -17.68 -3.79
C ARG A 114 -12.19 -17.08 -4.55
N ASP A 115 -12.61 -15.87 -4.18
CA ASP A 115 -13.58 -15.08 -4.93
C ASP A 115 -12.85 -14.09 -5.86
N HIS A 116 -13.24 -14.10 -7.14
CA HIS A 116 -12.63 -13.27 -8.18
C HIS A 116 -13.16 -11.84 -8.24
N ASP A 117 -14.38 -11.59 -7.81
CA ASP A 117 -15.10 -10.34 -8.05
C ASP A 117 -15.96 -9.97 -6.84
N ASP A 118 -16.12 -8.69 -6.57
CA ASP A 118 -17.00 -8.18 -5.52
C ASP A 118 -18.44 -7.95 -6.04
N PRO A 119 -19.42 -7.71 -5.14
CA PRO A 119 -20.82 -7.45 -5.54
C PRO A 119 -21.03 -6.22 -6.44
N TYR A 120 -20.02 -5.38 -6.63
CA TYR A 120 -20.04 -4.21 -7.52
C TYR A 120 -19.39 -4.49 -8.88
N GLY A 121 -18.96 -5.73 -9.13
CA GLY A 121 -18.28 -6.13 -10.37
C GLY A 121 -16.83 -5.65 -10.47
N ARG A 122 -16.17 -5.35 -9.33
CA ARG A 122 -14.74 -5.06 -9.28
C ARG A 122 -13.97 -6.37 -9.06
N GLN A 123 -12.91 -6.57 -9.83
CA GLN A 123 -12.05 -7.73 -9.68
C GLN A 123 -11.20 -7.64 -8.41
N LEU A 124 -11.25 -8.68 -7.58
CA LEU A 124 -10.48 -8.80 -6.34
C LEU A 124 -9.09 -9.38 -6.63
N ARG A 125 -8.02 -8.58 -6.45
CA ARG A 125 -6.64 -9.03 -6.75
C ARG A 125 -5.62 -8.58 -5.70
N GLY A 126 -4.65 -9.45 -5.43
CA GLY A 126 -3.31 -9.05 -5.00
C GLY A 126 -2.56 -8.49 -6.20
N VAL A 127 -2.03 -7.27 -6.08
CA VAL A 127 -1.33 -6.56 -7.17
C VAL A 127 0.16 -6.59 -6.90
N PHE A 128 0.93 -7.13 -7.84
CA PHE A 128 2.38 -7.32 -7.72
C PHE A 128 3.16 -6.50 -8.74
N SER A 129 4.23 -5.88 -8.29
CA SER A 129 5.29 -5.34 -9.16
C SER A 129 6.65 -5.87 -8.71
N ASN A 130 7.35 -5.12 -7.86
CA ASN A 130 8.58 -5.53 -7.16
C ASN A 130 8.30 -6.02 -5.73
N GLY A 131 7.16 -6.68 -5.53
CA GLY A 131 6.55 -6.96 -4.22
C GLY A 131 5.03 -6.82 -4.29
N LEU A 132 4.34 -7.19 -3.21
CA LEU A 132 2.88 -7.04 -3.07
C LEU A 132 2.54 -5.57 -2.76
N VAL A 133 1.95 -4.88 -3.73
CA VAL A 133 1.58 -3.45 -3.61
C VAL A 133 0.57 -3.23 -2.49
N ASN A 134 -0.34 -4.19 -2.26
CA ASN A 134 -1.32 -4.15 -1.19
C ASN A 134 -0.63 -3.97 0.19
N ALA A 135 0.36 -4.84 0.47
CA ALA A 135 1.16 -4.75 1.70
C ALA A 135 2.02 -3.49 1.75
N ASP A 136 2.56 -3.02 0.62
CA ASP A 136 3.35 -1.79 0.57
C ASP A 136 2.55 -0.54 0.97
N ILE A 137 1.26 -0.44 0.59
CA ILE A 137 0.38 0.67 1.01
C ILE A 137 0.17 0.64 2.54
N VAL A 138 -0.15 -0.55 3.08
CA VAL A 138 -0.37 -0.76 4.52
C VAL A 138 0.92 -0.50 5.32
N ARG A 139 2.07 -0.94 4.82
CA ARG A 139 3.43 -0.75 5.39
C ARG A 139 3.84 0.72 5.50
N ASN A 140 3.20 1.61 4.73
CA ASN A 140 3.38 3.06 4.83
C ASN A 140 2.31 3.74 5.69
N GLY A 141 1.42 2.98 6.33
CA GLY A 141 0.33 3.48 7.16
C GLY A 141 -0.78 4.17 6.37
N LEU A 142 -0.93 3.83 5.09
CA LEU A 142 -1.88 4.46 4.15
C LEU A 142 -3.11 3.60 3.85
N ALA A 143 -3.19 2.41 4.47
CA ALA A 143 -4.34 1.50 4.44
C ALA A 143 -4.42 0.71 5.75
N VAL A 144 -5.58 0.14 6.04
CA VAL A 144 -5.84 -0.77 7.16
C VAL A 144 -6.12 -2.20 6.64
N PRO A 145 -5.92 -3.24 7.46
CA PRO A 145 -6.31 -4.60 7.10
C PRO A 145 -7.84 -4.73 6.95
N MET A 146 -8.29 -5.35 5.86
CA MET A 146 -9.71 -5.58 5.56
C MET A 146 -9.95 -7.05 5.22
N HIS A 147 -10.35 -7.82 6.22
CA HIS A 147 -10.41 -9.28 6.13
C HIS A 147 -11.83 -9.73 5.81
N ILE A 148 -12.07 -10.13 4.55
CA ILE A 148 -13.36 -10.60 4.05
C ILE A 148 -13.20 -12.04 3.58
N ASP A 149 -13.81 -12.98 4.29
CA ASP A 149 -13.92 -14.36 3.84
C ASP A 149 -14.73 -14.43 2.52
N PRO A 150 -14.34 -15.28 1.56
CA PRO A 150 -13.32 -16.31 1.65
C PRO A 150 -11.93 -15.85 1.18
N ASN A 151 -11.61 -14.56 1.06
CA ASN A 151 -10.31 -14.12 0.54
C ASN A 151 -9.31 -13.79 1.67
N ASP A 152 -8.46 -14.76 2.02
CA ASP A 152 -7.49 -14.69 3.12
C ASP A 152 -6.00 -14.79 2.71
N ARG A 153 -5.69 -15.00 1.43
CA ARG A 153 -4.35 -15.34 0.93
C ARG A 153 -3.23 -14.37 1.31
N TYR A 154 -3.54 -13.11 1.54
CA TYR A 154 -2.56 -12.07 1.91
C TYR A 154 -2.73 -11.57 3.34
N LYS A 155 -3.55 -12.23 4.19
CA LYS A 155 -3.82 -11.80 5.57
C LYS A 155 -2.53 -11.51 6.34
N ASP A 156 -1.63 -12.47 6.38
CA ASP A 156 -0.40 -12.40 7.18
C ASP A 156 0.54 -11.31 6.66
N ASP A 157 0.71 -11.19 5.32
CA ASP A 157 1.50 -10.12 4.67
C ASP A 157 0.97 -8.71 5.03
N ILE A 158 -0.36 -8.56 5.11
CA ILE A 158 -1.04 -7.31 5.45
C ILE A 158 -0.96 -7.02 6.97
N ASP A 159 -1.21 -8.02 7.81
CA ASP A 159 -1.20 -7.88 9.26
C ASP A 159 0.24 -7.59 9.76
N GLU A 160 1.28 -8.18 9.15
CA GLU A 160 2.69 -7.83 9.38
C GLU A 160 3.00 -6.40 8.91
N ALA A 161 2.57 -6.02 7.70
CA ALA A 161 2.76 -4.65 7.18
C ALA A 161 2.12 -3.59 8.08
N PHE A 162 0.95 -3.88 8.66
CA PHE A 162 0.25 -2.98 9.57
C PHE A 162 0.97 -2.85 10.91
N ALA A 163 1.48 -3.96 11.45
CA ALA A 163 2.33 -3.95 12.63
C ALA A 163 3.63 -3.15 12.39
N GLU A 164 4.26 -3.29 11.23
CA GLU A 164 5.44 -2.49 10.84
C GLU A 164 5.11 -0.98 10.78
N ALA A 165 3.99 -0.60 10.16
CA ALA A 165 3.57 0.79 10.06
C ALA A 165 3.32 1.42 11.44
N SER A 166 2.67 0.67 12.34
CA SER A 166 2.41 1.09 13.73
C SER A 166 3.70 1.24 14.53
N ALA A 167 4.56 0.21 14.53
CA ALA A 167 5.83 0.23 15.27
C ALA A 167 6.80 1.33 14.80
N ASN A 168 6.69 1.77 13.53
CA ASN A 168 7.54 2.81 12.94
C ASN A 168 6.86 4.19 12.86
N ASN A 169 5.67 4.38 13.45
CA ASN A 169 4.89 5.62 13.38
C ASN A 169 4.74 6.16 11.93
N ARG A 170 4.33 5.31 10.99
CA ARG A 170 4.15 5.68 9.58
C ARG A 170 2.69 6.00 9.26
N GLY A 171 2.48 6.94 8.33
CA GLY A 171 1.16 7.28 7.80
C GLY A 171 0.18 7.64 8.92
N PHE A 172 -0.89 6.87 9.08
CA PHE A 172 -1.91 7.08 10.11
C PHE A 172 -1.35 7.06 11.55
N PHE A 173 -0.23 6.38 11.78
CA PHE A 173 0.43 6.30 13.08
C PHE A 173 1.44 7.43 13.33
N ASP A 174 1.73 8.27 12.34
CA ASP A 174 2.68 9.38 12.47
C ASP A 174 2.07 10.52 13.31
N PRO A 175 2.64 10.87 14.50
CA PRO A 175 2.18 11.99 15.31
C PRO A 175 2.47 13.36 14.69
N LEU A 176 3.28 13.44 13.63
CA LEU A 176 3.62 14.68 12.92
C LEU A 176 2.68 15.01 11.75
N GLN A 177 1.72 14.13 11.43
CA GLN A 177 0.66 14.37 10.45
C GLN A 177 -0.59 14.87 11.16
N GLU A 178 -0.90 16.16 11.06
CA GLU A 178 -1.84 16.83 11.98
C GLU A 178 -3.28 16.29 11.96
N CYS A 179 -3.69 15.58 10.90
CA CYS A 179 -5.00 14.96 10.82
C CYS A 179 -5.13 13.60 11.54
N THR A 180 -4.01 12.96 11.91
CA THR A 180 -4.02 11.60 12.50
C THR A 180 -4.59 11.58 13.90
N LEU A 181 -5.01 10.39 14.34
CA LEU A 181 -5.47 10.19 15.71
C LEU A 181 -4.39 10.59 16.74
N ALA A 182 -3.14 10.18 16.52
CA ALA A 182 -2.02 10.49 17.41
C ALA A 182 -1.82 12.01 17.57
N ALA A 183 -1.66 12.73 16.45
CA ALA A 183 -1.47 14.18 16.45
C ALA A 183 -2.65 14.95 17.05
N ARG A 184 -3.88 14.45 16.87
CA ARG A 184 -5.10 15.06 17.40
C ARG A 184 -5.29 14.80 18.89
N THR A 185 -4.95 13.60 19.37
CA THR A 185 -4.96 13.29 20.81
C THR A 185 -3.93 14.13 21.55
N GLU A 186 -2.71 14.29 21.02
CA GLU A 186 -1.70 15.19 21.62
C GLU A 186 -2.18 16.65 21.71
N ARG A 187 -2.96 17.14 20.73
CA ARG A 187 -3.59 18.48 20.81
C ARG A 187 -4.67 18.57 21.89
N VAL A 188 -5.48 17.52 22.07
CA VAL A 188 -6.47 17.44 23.17
C VAL A 188 -5.75 17.53 24.52
N ASP A 189 -4.69 16.74 24.70
CA ASP A 189 -3.93 16.65 25.95
C ASP A 189 -3.17 17.94 26.25
N SER A 190 -2.52 18.52 25.24
CA SER A 190 -1.81 19.79 25.34
C SER A 190 -2.75 20.94 25.68
N ALA A 191 -3.93 21.00 25.07
CA ALA A 191 -4.95 21.99 25.38
C ALA A 191 -5.50 21.81 26.82
N ALA A 192 -5.71 20.57 27.26
CA ALA A 192 -6.15 20.26 28.62
C ALA A 192 -5.08 20.61 29.66
N ALA A 193 -3.81 20.30 29.41
CA ALA A 193 -2.67 20.63 30.27
C ALA A 193 -2.46 22.16 30.38
N ALA A 194 -2.69 22.90 29.30
CA ALA A 194 -2.68 24.36 29.28
C ALA A 194 -3.93 25.01 29.95
N GLY A 195 -4.90 24.21 30.41
CA GLY A 195 -6.16 24.70 30.97
C GLY A 195 -7.16 25.24 29.93
N ASN A 196 -6.84 25.16 28.64
CA ASN A 196 -7.72 25.57 27.54
C ASN A 196 -8.80 24.52 27.28
N THR A 197 -9.74 24.45 28.22
CA THR A 197 -10.82 23.46 28.27
C THR A 197 -11.68 23.51 26.99
N ARG A 198 -11.94 24.70 26.43
CA ARG A 198 -12.77 24.84 25.21
C ARG A 198 -12.11 24.19 23.99
N THR A 199 -10.80 24.41 23.78
CA THR A 199 -10.09 23.78 22.66
C THR A 199 -9.97 22.26 22.87
N ALA A 200 -9.64 21.81 24.09
CA ALA A 200 -9.59 20.38 24.40
C ALA A 200 -10.92 19.67 24.11
N GLN A 201 -12.04 20.25 24.56
CA GLN A 201 -13.39 19.73 24.33
C GLN A 201 -13.78 19.72 22.84
N HIS A 202 -13.43 20.77 22.09
CA HIS A 202 -13.71 20.85 20.65
C HIS A 202 -12.94 19.77 19.85
N GLU A 203 -11.62 19.65 20.08
CA GLU A 203 -10.80 18.64 19.38
C GLU A 203 -11.23 17.22 19.76
N ALA A 204 -11.54 16.98 21.04
CA ALA A 204 -11.99 15.68 21.53
C ALA A 204 -13.36 15.30 20.98
N ALA A 205 -14.33 16.23 20.91
CA ALA A 205 -15.63 15.98 20.28
C ALA A 205 -15.46 15.58 18.79
N GLY A 206 -14.57 16.25 18.07
CA GLY A 206 -14.25 15.91 16.69
C GLY A 206 -13.51 14.58 16.51
N LEU A 207 -12.81 14.07 17.53
CA LEU A 207 -12.23 12.73 17.52
C LEU A 207 -13.24 11.66 17.90
N LEU A 208 -14.07 11.93 18.91
CA LEU A 208 -15.16 11.04 19.34
C LEU A 208 -16.18 10.79 18.23
N ALA A 209 -16.47 11.81 17.41
CA ALA A 209 -17.31 11.65 16.22
C ALA A 209 -16.73 10.63 15.23
N LEU A 210 -15.42 10.69 14.94
CA LEU A 210 -14.76 9.71 14.07
C LEU A 210 -14.70 8.32 14.70
N LEU A 211 -14.29 8.21 15.97
CA LEU A 211 -14.19 6.92 16.66
C LEU A 211 -15.56 6.24 16.85
N GLY A 212 -16.64 7.03 16.92
CA GLY A 212 -18.02 6.55 17.00
C GLY A 212 -18.62 6.13 15.65
N ASP A 213 -18.15 6.69 14.54
CA ASP A 213 -18.56 6.30 13.18
C ASP A 213 -17.79 5.04 12.74
N PRO A 214 -18.46 3.87 12.58
CA PRO A 214 -17.80 2.64 12.18
C PRO A 214 -17.24 2.68 10.75
N ASP A 215 -17.78 3.54 9.88
CA ASP A 215 -17.31 3.68 8.50
C ASP A 215 -16.03 4.52 8.43
N SER A 216 -15.70 5.29 9.47
CA SER A 216 -14.53 6.18 9.41
C SER A 216 -13.22 5.40 9.44
N PHE A 217 -12.24 5.85 8.67
CA PHE A 217 -10.90 5.27 8.63
C PHE A 217 -10.24 5.27 10.02
N THR A 218 -10.53 6.27 10.85
CA THR A 218 -10.03 6.35 12.22
C THR A 218 -10.60 5.26 13.13
N ALA A 219 -11.85 4.85 12.91
CA ALA A 219 -12.44 3.72 13.63
C ALA A 219 -11.94 2.37 13.08
N ARG A 220 -11.85 2.23 11.75
CA ARG A 220 -11.33 1.02 11.06
C ARG A 220 -9.85 0.74 11.37
N ALA A 221 -9.04 1.79 11.58
CA ALA A 221 -7.61 1.69 11.89
C ALA A 221 -7.29 1.26 13.34
N LEU A 222 -8.29 0.98 14.18
CA LEU A 222 -8.09 0.55 15.56
C LEU A 222 -8.72 -0.80 15.83
N SER A 223 -8.04 -1.60 16.67
CA SER A 223 -8.68 -2.74 17.32
C SER A 223 -9.85 -2.28 18.20
N HIS A 224 -10.80 -3.17 18.45
CA HIS A 224 -11.95 -2.89 19.32
C HIS A 224 -11.53 -2.33 20.70
N SER A 225 -10.48 -2.89 21.30
CA SER A 225 -9.93 -2.42 22.57
C SER A 225 -9.16 -1.11 22.45
N GLY A 226 -8.41 -0.90 21.37
CA GLY A 226 -7.74 0.38 21.08
C GLY A 226 -8.74 1.53 20.90
N ARG A 227 -9.81 1.29 20.15
CA ARG A 227 -10.93 2.24 19.96
C ARG A 227 -11.64 2.57 21.26
N ALA A 228 -11.96 1.55 22.06
CA ALA A 228 -12.56 1.76 23.39
C ALA A 228 -11.65 2.57 24.33
N THR A 229 -10.33 2.30 24.31
CA THR A 229 -9.33 3.02 25.11
C THR A 229 -9.21 4.48 24.69
N ALA A 230 -9.16 4.75 23.38
CA ALA A 230 -9.14 6.11 22.83
C ALA A 230 -10.41 6.90 23.18
N ILE A 231 -11.59 6.28 23.06
CA ILE A 231 -12.87 6.89 23.46
C ILE A 231 -12.87 7.20 24.96
N GLN A 232 -12.48 6.26 25.83
CA GLN A 232 -12.44 6.48 27.27
C GLN A 232 -11.51 7.63 27.65
N HIS A 233 -10.30 7.67 27.07
CA HIS A 233 -9.34 8.73 27.31
C HIS A 233 -9.89 10.12 26.93
N LEU A 234 -10.50 10.24 25.75
CA LEU A 234 -11.10 11.50 25.30
C LEU A 234 -12.29 11.91 26.20
N MET A 235 -13.11 10.96 26.62
CA MET A 235 -14.20 11.21 27.58
C MET A 235 -13.67 11.66 28.94
N ASP A 236 -12.58 11.06 29.44
CA ASP A 236 -11.95 11.45 30.70
C ASP A 236 -11.41 12.89 30.65
N VAL A 237 -10.83 13.30 29.52
CA VAL A 237 -10.36 14.68 29.30
C VAL A 237 -11.53 15.66 29.20
N VAL A 238 -12.59 15.32 28.46
CA VAL A 238 -13.78 16.18 28.24
C VAL A 238 -14.59 16.38 29.52
N ASN A 239 -14.77 15.31 30.31
CA ASN A 239 -15.60 15.30 31.51
C ASN A 239 -14.83 15.71 32.78
N LYS A 240 -13.51 15.92 32.70
CA LYS A 240 -12.71 16.40 33.82
C LYS A 240 -13.23 17.78 34.25
N PRO A 241 -13.76 17.95 35.47
CA PRO A 241 -14.21 19.26 35.91
C PRO A 241 -13.01 20.21 35.92
N ALA A 242 -13.22 21.46 35.47
CA ALA A 242 -12.21 22.52 35.39
C ALA A 242 -11.75 23.04 36.78
N ARG A 243 -11.39 22.13 37.69
CA ARG A 243 -10.92 22.40 39.04
C ARG A 243 -9.42 22.08 39.14
N SER A 244 -8.68 23.06 39.65
CA SER A 244 -7.26 22.95 40.07
C SER A 244 -6.15 23.10 39.02
N ALA A 245 -6.33 23.97 38.02
CA ALA A 245 -5.17 24.66 37.40
C ALA A 245 -4.59 25.77 38.32
N ALA A 246 -5.36 26.25 39.30
CA ALA A 246 -5.04 27.41 40.13
C ALA A 246 -4.39 27.11 41.49
N LYS A 247 -3.54 26.06 41.62
CA LYS A 247 -2.74 25.86 42.85
C LYS A 247 -1.52 24.94 42.72
N LYS A 248 -0.46 25.31 41.98
CA LYS A 248 0.88 24.68 42.13
C LYS A 248 2.11 25.43 41.56
N THR A 249 2.17 26.75 41.68
CA THR A 249 3.40 27.58 41.67
C THR A 249 3.05 28.90 42.38
N SER A 250 3.90 29.59 43.15
CA SER A 250 5.32 29.39 43.48
C SER A 250 5.57 29.66 44.98
N LYS A 251 6.61 29.03 45.56
CA LYS A 251 7.16 29.38 46.88
C LYS A 251 8.53 30.03 46.62
N PRO A 252 8.80 31.27 47.07
CA PRO A 252 10.09 31.90 46.77
C PRO A 252 11.24 31.21 47.52
N ALA A 253 12.32 30.90 46.81
CA ALA A 253 13.62 30.59 47.42
C ALA A 253 14.42 31.90 47.59
N PRO A 254 15.27 32.03 48.62
CA PRO A 254 15.86 33.32 48.98
C PRO A 254 17.02 33.75 48.07
N SER A 255 17.30 35.05 48.10
CA SER A 255 18.41 35.70 47.40
C SER A 255 19.79 35.25 47.90
N ARG A 256 20.77 35.24 46.99
CA ARG A 256 22.20 35.40 47.31
C ARG A 256 22.83 36.44 46.40
N THR A 257 23.87 37.09 46.92
CA THR A 257 24.26 38.45 46.57
C THR A 257 25.61 38.50 45.85
N ARG A 258 25.71 39.43 44.87
CA ARG A 258 26.90 40.12 44.31
C ARG A 258 28.32 39.61 44.63
N THR A 259 29.08 39.44 43.54
CA THR A 259 30.44 39.95 43.28
C THR A 259 30.66 39.79 41.77
N SER A 260 31.36 40.57 40.95
CA SER A 260 32.01 41.90 40.97
C SER A 260 32.74 41.98 39.61
N THR A 261 32.70 43.11 38.90
CA THR A 261 33.44 43.33 37.64
C THR A 261 34.94 43.63 37.89
N PRO A 262 35.81 43.73 36.87
CA PRO A 262 35.95 44.99 36.11
C PRO A 262 36.19 44.86 34.59
N ASP A 263 36.15 46.03 33.96
CA ASP A 263 36.17 46.41 32.54
C ASP A 263 37.23 45.80 31.60
N HIS A 264 36.89 45.80 30.30
CA HIS A 264 37.67 46.62 29.36
C HIS A 264 36.83 47.08 28.16
N SER A 265 36.94 48.37 27.82
CA SER A 265 36.44 48.95 26.57
C SER A 265 37.61 49.25 25.62
N THR A 266 37.40 49.13 24.31
CA THR A 266 38.12 49.86 23.23
C THR A 266 37.35 49.79 21.91
N THR A 267 37.65 50.72 20.99
CA THR A 267 36.80 51.09 19.85
C THR A 267 37.49 50.82 18.50
N SER A 268 36.68 50.65 17.44
CA SER A 268 36.95 51.10 16.05
C SER A 268 37.49 50.12 14.98
N LYS A 269 36.70 49.99 13.90
CA LYS A 269 37.06 49.95 12.45
C LYS A 269 38.39 49.30 12.00
N ARG A 270 38.32 48.35 11.04
CA ARG A 270 38.33 48.59 9.56
C ARG A 270 38.40 47.29 8.73
N SER A 271 37.91 47.39 7.49
CA SER A 271 37.81 46.42 6.37
C SER A 271 38.89 45.34 6.17
N SER A 272 38.46 44.13 5.74
CA SER A 272 38.61 43.67 4.34
C SER A 272 37.94 42.31 4.05
N THR A 273 37.34 42.17 2.86
CA THR A 273 36.87 40.90 2.25
C THR A 273 37.88 40.47 1.17
N PRO A 274 37.95 39.19 0.75
CA PRO A 274 37.01 38.67 -0.25
C PRO A 274 36.52 37.20 -0.04
N PRO A 275 35.44 36.74 -0.72
CA PRO A 275 34.80 35.44 -0.44
C PRO A 275 34.74 34.43 -1.62
N SER A 276 34.52 33.15 -1.26
CA SER A 276 33.87 32.08 -2.06
C SER A 276 34.57 31.56 -3.33
N PRO A 277 34.26 30.31 -3.79
CA PRO A 277 33.08 30.11 -4.64
C PRO A 277 32.24 28.82 -4.38
N LYS A 278 30.94 28.90 -4.69
CA LYS A 278 30.11 27.78 -5.15
C LYS A 278 29.91 27.91 -6.67
N PRO A 279 29.80 26.82 -7.44
CA PRO A 279 29.21 26.84 -8.77
C PRO A 279 27.74 26.38 -8.76
N THR A 280 26.91 27.03 -9.58
CA THR A 280 25.49 26.69 -9.82
C THR A 280 25.32 26.30 -11.29
N LEU A 281 24.46 25.31 -11.59
CA LEU A 281 24.07 24.98 -12.96
C LEU A 281 23.08 26.02 -13.53
N THR A 282 23.28 26.40 -14.80
CA THR A 282 22.23 27.02 -15.63
C THR A 282 22.25 26.38 -17.01
N THR A 283 21.08 26.13 -17.59
CA THR A 283 20.88 25.39 -18.85
C THR A 283 20.40 26.28 -20.00
N LYS A 284 20.33 25.67 -21.21
CA LYS A 284 19.55 26.05 -22.41
C LYS A 284 20.25 26.98 -23.44
N PRO A 285 19.82 27.01 -24.72
CA PRO A 285 20.11 25.98 -25.74
C PRO A 285 20.69 26.58 -27.06
N THR A 286 20.84 25.78 -28.13
CA THR A 286 20.20 25.96 -29.48
C THR A 286 21.00 25.30 -30.65
N ALA A 287 20.28 24.78 -31.66
CA ALA A 287 20.67 24.51 -33.06
C ALA A 287 21.71 23.41 -33.49
N LYS A 288 21.24 22.62 -34.48
CA LYS A 288 21.97 21.88 -35.55
C LYS A 288 22.07 22.83 -36.80
N PRO A 289 22.67 22.48 -37.97
CA PRO A 289 23.42 21.28 -38.37
C PRO A 289 24.69 21.53 -39.25
N THR A 290 25.26 20.43 -39.79
CA THR A 290 25.88 20.26 -41.14
C THR A 290 27.38 19.92 -41.18
N SER A 291 27.72 18.72 -41.68
CA SER A 291 28.62 18.47 -42.84
C SER A 291 29.05 16.99 -42.92
N THR A 292 29.64 16.61 -44.07
CA THR A 292 29.61 15.25 -44.66
C THR A 292 30.91 14.44 -44.42
N PRO A 293 31.22 13.30 -45.10
CA PRO A 293 31.62 12.09 -44.38
C PRO A 293 33.11 11.72 -44.52
N ARG A 294 33.57 10.70 -43.78
CA ARG A 294 34.83 9.99 -44.07
C ARG A 294 34.60 8.49 -44.16
N ALA A 295 35.06 7.91 -45.26
CA ALA A 295 34.94 6.48 -45.54
C ALA A 295 36.00 5.66 -44.79
N THR A 296 35.63 4.44 -44.40
CA THR A 296 36.58 3.35 -44.12
C THR A 296 36.05 2.04 -44.68
N THR A 297 36.85 1.44 -45.56
CA THR A 297 36.65 0.15 -46.21
C THR A 297 36.77 -1.01 -45.23
N ALA A 298 35.85 -1.99 -45.28
CA ALA A 298 36.02 -3.28 -44.59
C ALA A 298 35.37 -4.45 -45.35
N THR A 299 36.22 -5.20 -46.06
CA THR A 299 36.22 -6.66 -46.25
C THR A 299 34.90 -7.41 -46.51
N ARG A 300 34.74 -7.83 -47.76
CA ARG A 300 33.74 -8.77 -48.28
C ARG A 300 33.96 -10.21 -47.78
N THR A 301 33.07 -10.72 -46.93
CA THR A 301 32.98 -12.16 -46.61
C THR A 301 31.80 -12.79 -47.36
N THR A 302 32.08 -13.78 -48.21
CA THR A 302 31.08 -14.48 -49.02
C THR A 302 30.32 -15.53 -48.20
N ARG A 303 29.01 -15.31 -48.00
CA ARG A 303 28.09 -16.28 -47.41
C ARG A 303 27.37 -17.07 -48.52
N PRO A 304 27.24 -18.41 -48.43
CA PRO A 304 26.51 -19.20 -49.42
C PRO A 304 25.00 -18.88 -49.41
N PRO A 305 24.29 -19.10 -50.54
CA PRO A 305 22.87 -18.77 -50.66
C PRO A 305 21.99 -19.68 -49.78
N PRO A 306 20.84 -19.16 -49.28
CA PRO A 306 19.87 -19.99 -48.56
C PRO A 306 19.17 -20.98 -49.50
N PRO A 307 18.65 -22.11 -48.98
CA PRO A 307 17.93 -23.10 -49.78
C PRO A 307 16.61 -22.52 -50.32
N ARG A 308 16.19 -23.00 -51.50
CA ARG A 308 14.91 -22.64 -52.13
C ARG A 308 13.74 -22.93 -51.19
N THR A 309 12.97 -21.90 -50.85
CA THR A 309 11.63 -22.04 -50.30
C THR A 309 10.72 -22.77 -51.28
N GLN A 310 9.98 -23.77 -50.80
CA GLN A 310 8.87 -24.35 -51.53
C GLN A 310 7.72 -23.33 -51.56
N SER A 311 7.12 -23.12 -52.72
CA SER A 311 6.00 -22.19 -52.88
C SER A 311 4.73 -22.76 -52.26
N SER A 312 4.21 -22.13 -51.20
CA SER A 312 2.85 -22.37 -50.74
C SER A 312 1.83 -22.03 -51.84
N PRO A 313 0.69 -22.73 -51.95
CA PRO A 313 -0.39 -22.34 -52.86
C PRO A 313 -0.94 -20.95 -52.47
N PRO A 314 -1.52 -20.20 -53.43
CA PRO A 314 -2.08 -18.89 -53.15
C PRO A 314 -3.26 -18.98 -52.17
N PRO A 315 -3.49 -17.94 -51.33
CA PRO A 315 -4.62 -17.92 -50.42
C PRO A 315 -5.94 -17.96 -51.20
N ALA A 316 -6.95 -18.59 -50.61
CA ALA A 316 -8.31 -18.59 -51.14
C ALA A 316 -8.85 -17.14 -51.30
N PRO A 317 -9.74 -16.88 -52.28
CA PRO A 317 -10.33 -15.57 -52.45
C PRO A 317 -11.07 -15.14 -51.17
N PRO A 318 -11.07 -13.84 -50.83
CA PRO A 318 -11.72 -13.38 -49.61
C PRO A 318 -13.21 -13.68 -49.64
N THR A 319 -13.70 -14.37 -48.62
CA THR A 319 -15.13 -14.49 -48.36
C THR A 319 -15.70 -13.10 -48.18
N THR A 320 -16.72 -12.74 -48.96
CA THR A 320 -17.43 -11.47 -48.85
C THR A 320 -18.18 -11.42 -47.52
N HIS A 321 -17.50 -10.95 -46.48
CA HIS A 321 -18.13 -10.57 -45.23
C HIS A 321 -19.01 -9.36 -45.48
N THR A 322 -20.32 -9.60 -45.62
CA THR A 322 -21.32 -8.54 -45.48
C THR A 322 -21.11 -7.90 -44.11
N PRO A 323 -20.84 -6.58 -44.02
CA PRO A 323 -20.74 -5.93 -42.72
C PRO A 323 -22.08 -6.07 -41.98
N PRO A 324 -22.08 -6.28 -40.66
CA PRO A 324 -23.33 -6.27 -39.90
C PRO A 324 -24.04 -4.93 -40.09
N PRO A 325 -25.39 -4.91 -40.09
CA PRO A 325 -26.15 -3.68 -40.31
C PRO A 325 -25.73 -2.62 -39.28
N ALA A 326 -25.62 -1.37 -39.73
CA ALA A 326 -25.22 -0.26 -38.88
C ALA A 326 -26.13 -0.19 -37.63
N PRO A 327 -25.57 -0.01 -36.42
CA PRO A 327 -26.39 0.08 -35.22
C PRO A 327 -27.37 1.25 -35.36
N ALA A 328 -28.64 1.00 -35.00
CA ALA A 328 -29.68 2.01 -35.04
C ALA A 328 -29.22 3.29 -34.32
N PRO A 329 -29.58 4.50 -34.82
CA PRO A 329 -29.18 5.74 -34.18
C PRO A 329 -29.64 5.72 -32.73
N ARG A 330 -28.66 5.81 -31.80
CA ARG A 330 -28.95 5.90 -30.37
C ARG A 330 -29.89 7.07 -30.16
N THR A 331 -31.09 6.80 -29.68
CA THR A 331 -31.95 7.84 -29.12
C THR A 331 -31.14 8.56 -28.05
N THR A 332 -30.97 9.87 -28.21
CA THR A 332 -30.32 10.70 -27.20
C THR A 332 -31.21 10.70 -25.97
N SER A 333 -30.91 9.80 -25.03
CA SER A 333 -31.50 9.85 -23.70
C SER A 333 -31.17 11.21 -23.10
N THR A 334 -32.20 12.02 -22.87
CA THR A 334 -32.12 13.25 -22.09
C THR A 334 -31.28 12.98 -20.84
N PRO A 335 -30.30 13.84 -20.48
CA PRO A 335 -29.56 13.67 -19.24
C PRO A 335 -30.53 13.48 -18.08
N ALA A 336 -30.30 12.47 -17.26
CA ALA A 336 -31.07 12.32 -16.03
C ALA A 336 -30.97 13.64 -15.23
N PRO A 337 -32.08 14.14 -14.65
CA PRO A 337 -32.00 15.32 -13.81
C PRO A 337 -30.99 15.09 -12.70
N PRO A 338 -30.24 16.12 -12.26
CA PRO A 338 -29.29 15.97 -11.17
C PRO A 338 -30.02 15.39 -9.94
N PRO A 339 -29.36 14.52 -9.16
CA PRO A 339 -29.96 14.01 -7.94
C PRO A 339 -30.38 15.18 -7.04
N PRO A 340 -31.51 15.07 -6.31
CA PRO A 340 -31.95 16.15 -5.42
C PRO A 340 -30.82 16.49 -4.45
N ALA A 341 -30.58 17.79 -4.25
CA ALA A 341 -29.56 18.27 -3.34
C ALA A 341 -29.73 17.61 -1.97
N SER A 342 -28.66 16.99 -1.48
CA SER A 342 -28.63 16.33 -0.18
C SER A 342 -28.99 17.36 0.89
N THR A 343 -30.16 17.23 1.52
CA THR A 343 -30.61 18.14 2.58
C THR A 343 -29.81 17.90 3.85
N ARG A 344 -28.57 18.40 3.83
CA ARG A 344 -27.63 18.38 4.94
C ARG A 344 -28.27 19.07 6.15
N PRO A 345 -28.25 18.48 7.35
CA PRO A 345 -28.79 19.11 8.55
C PRO A 345 -28.15 20.49 8.80
N ASN A 346 -28.97 21.50 9.12
CA ASN A 346 -28.50 22.88 9.36
C ASN A 346 -27.49 23.03 10.51
N ASN A 347 -27.30 21.98 11.32
CA ASN A 347 -26.33 21.89 12.41
C ASN A 347 -25.08 21.05 12.08
N ALA A 348 -24.93 20.55 10.85
CA ALA A 348 -23.76 19.79 10.44
C ALA A 348 -22.51 20.70 10.38
N ALA A 349 -21.38 20.22 10.91
CA ALA A 349 -20.12 20.96 10.89
C ALA A 349 -19.70 21.32 9.44
N PRO A 350 -19.18 22.52 9.15
CA PRO A 350 -18.79 22.92 7.79
C PRO A 350 -17.75 21.96 7.19
N CYS A 351 -17.93 21.61 5.91
CA CYS A 351 -17.07 20.65 5.21
C CYS A 351 -15.62 21.16 5.10
N ARG A 352 -14.67 20.22 5.05
CA ARG A 352 -13.23 20.49 5.09
C ARG A 352 -12.48 19.79 3.97
N SER A 353 -11.62 20.53 3.29
CA SER A 353 -10.60 19.99 2.40
C SER A 353 -9.24 20.11 3.06
N TYR A 354 -8.51 18.99 3.20
CA TYR A 354 -7.15 18.97 3.75
C TYR A 354 -6.12 19.17 2.64
N ALA A 355 -5.11 20.00 2.90
CA ALA A 355 -3.95 20.12 2.03
C ALA A 355 -3.03 18.88 2.14
N PRO A 356 -2.16 18.62 1.15
CA PRO A 356 -1.21 17.52 1.21
C PRO A 356 -0.35 17.53 2.49
N GLY A 357 -0.27 16.37 3.16
CA GLY A 357 0.32 16.19 4.49
C GLY A 357 -0.64 16.46 5.66
N GLY A 358 -1.92 16.77 5.41
CA GLY A 358 -2.95 16.94 6.45
C GLY A 358 -2.75 18.12 7.40
N LYS A 359 -1.72 18.96 7.18
CA LYS A 359 -1.26 20.03 8.11
C LYS A 359 -2.08 21.31 8.07
N THR A 360 -2.88 21.50 7.04
CA THR A 360 -3.84 22.60 6.95
C THR A 360 -5.12 22.08 6.32
N PHE A 361 -6.23 22.73 6.68
CA PHE A 361 -7.51 22.52 6.02
C PHE A 361 -8.15 23.86 5.70
N THR A 362 -8.94 23.88 4.63
CA THR A 362 -9.79 25.01 4.27
C THR A 362 -11.23 24.57 4.42
N TYR A 363 -12.09 25.46 4.94
CA TYR A 363 -13.52 25.24 4.88
C TYR A 363 -13.98 25.34 3.42
N ILE A 364 -14.79 24.38 3.00
CA ILE A 364 -15.34 24.31 1.64
C ILE A 364 -16.86 24.22 1.70
N ASP A 365 -17.49 24.76 0.66
CA ASP A 365 -18.88 24.49 0.37
C ASP A 365 -19.03 23.00 0.06
N CYS A 366 -19.97 22.33 0.73
CA CYS A 366 -20.09 20.87 0.66
C CYS A 366 -20.49 20.39 -0.74
N ASP A 367 -21.33 21.14 -1.45
CA ASP A 367 -21.87 20.72 -2.74
C ASP A 367 -20.92 21.05 -3.91
N THR A 368 -20.28 22.23 -3.88
CA THR A 368 -19.43 22.73 -4.98
C THR A 368 -17.93 22.54 -4.76
N ARG A 369 -17.52 22.18 -3.54
CA ARG A 369 -16.11 22.06 -3.08
C ARG A 369 -15.25 23.31 -3.27
N GLN A 370 -15.86 24.47 -3.50
CA GLN A 370 -15.13 25.73 -3.52
C GLN A 370 -14.82 26.20 -2.09
N PRO A 371 -13.71 26.92 -1.85
CA PRO A 371 -13.45 27.55 -0.56
C PRO A 371 -14.60 28.49 -0.13
N LEU A 372 -14.92 28.50 1.16
CA LEU A 372 -15.85 29.44 1.79
C LEU A 372 -15.18 30.77 2.18
#